data_AF-A0A1R2D0Z2-F1
#
_entry.id   AF-A0A1R2D0Z2-F1
#
_cell.length_a   1.000
_cell.length_b   1.000
_cell.length_c   1.000
_cell.angle_alpha   90.00
_cell.angle_beta   90.00
_cell.angle_gamma   90.00
#
_symmetry.space_group_name_H-M   'P 1'
#
loop_
_entity.id
_entity.type
_entity.pdbx_description
1 polymer ?
#
loop_
_entity_poly.entity_id
_entity_poly.type
_entity_poly.pdbx_seq_one_letter_code
_entity_poly.pdbx_strand_id
1 'polypeptide(L)'
;MAGITIGCGFTGTIIGSLILDKNLKKYYDAEKINEISQEKLKFISVEKSSYMLLIVMILAIIFAVGGSAIGQFYYYIIGYAIAAIFLFAYFLYRGKGPVAIAMMNCVDKEMRGQANAVAIFFMHMFGDFPAPFFIGFLFDTFSIYVGVLVLFSWLGFAVIMWGISWNISVRYI
;
A
#
# COMPACT_ATOMS: atom_id res chain seq x y z
N MET A 1 -9.72 7.79 17.16
CA MET A 1 -8.70 7.24 16.24
C MET A 1 -9.08 7.38 14.77
N ALA A 2 -10.30 6.99 14.35
CA ALA A 2 -10.72 7.05 12.94
C ALA A 2 -10.48 8.39 12.22
N GLY A 3 -10.74 9.54 12.86
CA GLY A 3 -10.48 10.86 12.26
C GLY A 3 -9.01 11.16 11.99
N ILE A 4 -8.10 10.69 12.86
CA ILE A 4 -6.64 10.82 12.65
C ILE A 4 -6.21 9.96 11.47
N THR A 5 -6.73 8.73 11.38
CA THR A 5 -6.47 7.81 10.28
C THR A 5 -6.94 8.38 8.94
N ILE A 6 -8.14 8.97 8.89
CA ILE A 6 -8.67 9.61 7.69
C ILE A 6 -7.81 10.82 7.30
N GLY A 7 -7.46 11.69 8.26
CA GLY A 7 -6.62 12.85 8.02
C GLY A 7 -5.23 12.47 7.50
N CYS A 8 -4.58 11.47 8.11
CA CYS A 8 -3.29 10.95 7.65
C CYS A 8 -3.38 10.29 6.27
N GLY A 9 -4.45 9.54 5.99
CA GLY A 9 -4.66 8.91 4.69
C GLY A 9 -4.87 9.90 3.55
N PHE A 10 -5.68 10.94 3.78
CA PHE A 10 -5.95 11.99 2.80
C PHE A 10 -4.69 12.82 2.50
N THR A 11 -4.00 13.28 3.56
CA THR A 11 -2.77 14.05 3.43
C THR A 11 -1.64 13.24 2.80
N GLY A 12 -1.46 11.98 3.18
CA GLY A 12 -0.45 11.09 2.60
C GLY A 12 -0.69 10.81 1.11
N THR A 13 -1.95 10.69 0.70
CA THR A 13 -2.33 10.48 -0.70
C THR A 13 -1.98 11.71 -1.53
N ILE A 14 -2.38 12.90 -1.09
CA ILE A 14 -2.12 14.16 -1.82
C ILE A 14 -0.62 14.45 -1.87
N ILE A 15 0.08 14.40 -0.73
CA ILE A 15 1.49 14.78 -0.68
C ILE A 15 2.33 13.81 -1.52
N GLY A 16 2.11 12.51 -1.37
CA GLY A 16 2.92 11.56 -2.13
C GLY A 16 2.56 11.53 -3.62
N SER A 17 1.31 11.82 -4.03
CA SER A 17 0.96 11.96 -5.44
C SER A 17 1.67 13.16 -6.06
N LEU A 18 1.68 14.30 -5.36
CA LEU A 18 2.41 15.50 -5.80
C LEU A 18 3.92 15.25 -5.93
N ILE A 19 4.53 14.52 -4.99
CA ILE A 19 5.95 14.19 -5.05
C ILE A 19 6.24 13.23 -6.21
N LEU A 20 5.41 12.21 -6.41
CA LEU A 20 5.54 11.25 -7.49
C LEU A 20 5.38 11.94 -8.86
N ASP A 21 4.35 12.77 -9.02
CA ASP A 21 4.11 13.53 -10.25
C ASP A 21 5.28 14.47 -10.56
N LYS A 22 5.84 15.13 -9.55
CA LYS A 22 7.03 15.97 -9.72
C LYS A 22 8.25 15.15 -10.18
N ASN A 23 8.42 13.94 -9.64
CA ASN A 23 9.51 13.04 -10.04
C ASN A 23 9.30 12.44 -11.44
N LEU A 24 8.05 12.29 -11.87
CA LEU A 24 7.69 11.73 -13.17
C LEU A 24 7.57 12.77 -14.29
N LYS A 25 7.43 14.05 -13.96
CA LYS A 25 7.23 15.14 -14.93
C LYS A 25 8.18 15.09 -16.13
N LYS A 26 9.48 14.90 -15.89
CA LYS A 26 10.49 14.82 -16.96
C LYS A 26 10.25 13.66 -17.94
N TYR A 27 9.67 12.56 -17.47
CA TYR A 27 9.36 11.40 -18.31
C TYR A 27 8.05 11.61 -19.07
N TYR A 28 7.05 12.25 -18.46
CA TYR A 28 5.84 12.67 -19.17
C TYR A 28 6.17 13.64 -20.31
N ASP A 29 7.06 14.60 -20.07
CA ASP A 29 7.47 15.56 -21.10
C ASP A 29 8.26 14.85 -22.22
N ALA A 30 9.11 13.88 -21.90
CA ALA A 30 9.82 13.04 -22.87
C ALA A 30 8.89 12.14 -23.71
N GLU A 31 7.79 11.66 -23.13
CA GLU A 31 6.79 10.87 -23.86
C GLU A 31 6.01 11.73 -24.87
N LYS A 32 5.65 12.97 -24.50
CA LYS A 32 4.96 13.90 -25.40
C LYS A 32 5.75 14.24 -26.66
N ILE A 33 7.08 14.24 -26.57
CA ILE A 33 7.98 14.45 -27.71
C ILE A 33 8.39 13.14 -28.40
N ASN A 34 7.72 12.01 -28.08
CA ASN A 34 7.97 10.67 -28.61
C ASN A 34 9.40 10.12 -28.37
N GLU A 35 10.15 10.65 -27.40
CA GLU A 35 11.49 10.12 -27.05
C GLU A 35 11.41 8.79 -26.28
N ILE A 36 10.33 8.57 -25.54
CA ILE A 36 10.07 7.32 -24.81
C ILE A 36 8.70 6.76 -25.17
N SER A 37 8.61 5.43 -25.27
CA SER A 37 7.32 4.77 -25.50
C SER A 37 6.43 4.84 -24.24
N GLN A 38 5.12 4.85 -24.46
CA GLN A 38 4.11 4.76 -23.39
C GLN A 38 4.32 3.56 -22.47
N GLU A 39 4.75 2.42 -23.01
CA GLU A 39 5.05 1.23 -22.22
C GLU A 39 6.24 1.45 -21.28
N LYS A 40 7.30 2.11 -21.77
CA LYS A 40 8.48 2.46 -20.96
C LYS A 40 8.13 3.47 -19.87
N LEU A 41 7.26 4.44 -20.15
CA LEU A 41 6.75 5.39 -19.15
C LEU A 41 5.99 4.68 -18.04
N LYS A 42 5.13 3.69 -18.37
CA LYS A 42 4.42 2.87 -17.38
C LYS A 42 5.39 2.12 -16.48
N PHE A 43 6.40 1.48 -17.05
CA PHE A 43 7.42 0.76 -16.28
C PHE A 43 8.17 1.68 -15.32
N ILE A 44 8.65 2.84 -15.80
CA ILE A 44 9.36 3.84 -14.98
C ILE A 44 8.46 4.36 -13.86
N SER A 45 7.17 4.57 -14.12
CA SER A 45 6.22 5.02 -13.12
C SER A 45 6.05 4.02 -11.98
N VAL A 46 5.95 2.73 -12.31
CA VAL A 46 5.88 1.62 -11.33
C VAL A 46 7.19 1.52 -10.54
N GLU A 47 8.33 1.60 -11.22
CA GLU A 47 9.65 1.53 -10.60
C GLU A 47 9.87 2.68 -9.59
N LYS A 48 9.66 3.93 -10.01
CA LYS A 48 9.85 5.11 -9.14
C LYS A 48 8.90 5.12 -7.96
N SER A 49 7.65 4.71 -8.16
CA SER A 49 6.69 4.52 -7.06
C SER A 49 7.20 3.49 -6.05
N SER A 50 7.77 2.38 -6.54
CA SER A 50 8.31 1.30 -5.71
C SER A 50 9.56 1.73 -4.92
N TYR A 51 10.42 2.57 -5.49
CA TYR A 51 11.57 3.13 -4.78
C TYR A 51 11.17 4.13 -3.69
N MET A 52 10.26 5.07 -3.98
CA MET A 52 9.75 6.00 -2.97
C MET A 52 9.12 5.26 -1.78
N LEU A 53 8.43 4.16 -2.08
CA LEU A 53 7.85 3.25 -1.11
C LEU A 53 8.86 2.60 -0.18
N LEU A 54 9.99 2.13 -0.73
CA LEU A 54 11.05 1.52 0.06
C LEU A 54 11.62 2.52 1.09
N ILE A 55 11.81 3.77 0.68
CA ILE A 55 12.31 4.84 1.55
C ILE A 55 11.33 5.09 2.70
N VAL A 56 10.04 5.22 2.41
CA VAL A 56 8.98 5.43 3.42
C VAL A 56 8.94 4.26 4.43
N MET A 57 9.13 3.03 3.97
CA MET A 57 9.16 1.85 4.83
C MET A 57 10.37 1.82 5.76
N ILE A 58 11.55 2.16 5.24
CA ILE A 58 12.77 2.24 6.05
C ILE A 58 12.60 3.28 7.16
N LEU A 59 12.03 4.45 6.82
CA LEU A 59 11.72 5.48 7.82
C LEU A 59 10.73 4.97 8.87
N ALA A 60 9.66 4.26 8.46
CA ALA A 60 8.69 3.65 9.37
C ALA A 60 9.37 2.75 10.40
N ILE A 61 10.27 1.88 9.94
CA ILE A 61 10.99 0.91 10.78
C ILE A 61 11.92 1.64 11.74
N ILE A 62 12.66 2.66 11.27
CA ILE A 62 13.54 3.47 12.13
C ILE A 62 12.74 4.11 13.26
N PHE A 63 11.58 4.70 12.98
CA PHE A 63 10.75 5.31 14.03
C PHE A 63 10.10 4.26 14.96
N ALA A 64 9.69 3.11 14.43
CA ALA A 64 9.12 2.02 15.24
C ALA A 64 10.14 1.46 16.24
N VAL A 65 11.33 1.12 15.73
CA VAL A 65 12.41 0.52 16.51
C VAL A 65 13.02 1.56 17.43
N GLY A 66 13.26 2.78 16.93
CA GLY A 66 13.79 3.89 17.72
C GLY A 66 12.89 4.26 18.90
N GLY A 67 11.58 4.37 18.68
CA GLY A 67 10.62 4.61 19.77
C GLY A 67 10.56 3.46 20.78
N SER A 68 10.68 2.22 20.31
CA SER A 68 10.66 1.04 21.18
C SER A 68 11.94 0.85 21.98
N ALA A 69 13.10 1.29 21.47
CA ALA A 69 14.40 1.12 22.10
C ALA A 69 14.61 2.06 23.31
N ILE A 70 13.87 3.16 23.42
CA ILE A 70 14.07 4.19 24.46
C ILE A 70 13.48 3.75 25.81
N GLY A 71 12.65 2.69 25.86
CA GLY A 71 12.13 2.10 27.11
C GLY A 71 11.17 3.00 27.92
N GLN A 72 10.85 4.18 27.40
CA GLN A 72 9.97 5.18 28.01
C GLN A 72 8.63 5.19 27.26
N PHE A 73 7.52 5.06 28.00
CA PHE A 73 6.17 4.90 27.44
C PHE A 73 5.77 6.00 26.44
N TYR A 74 6.17 7.26 26.71
CA TYR A 74 5.85 8.39 25.84
C TYR A 74 6.53 8.30 24.46
N TYR A 75 7.82 7.97 24.43
CA TYR A 75 8.59 7.81 23.18
C TYR A 75 8.20 6.52 22.43
N TYR A 76 7.80 5.49 23.17
CA TYR A 76 7.20 4.28 22.60
C TYR A 76 5.92 4.63 21.83
N ILE A 77 4.96 5.32 22.45
CA ILE A 77 3.71 5.70 21.80
C ILE A 77 3.95 6.61 20.59
N ILE A 78 4.83 7.60 20.71
CA ILE A 78 5.13 8.52 19.60
C ILE A 78 5.81 7.78 18.44
N GLY A 79 6.81 6.95 18.72
CA GLY A 79 7.50 6.17 17.69
C GLY A 79 6.57 5.18 17.00
N TYR A 80 5.71 4.49 17.75
CA TYR A 80 4.69 3.62 17.18
C TYR A 80 3.62 4.37 16.39
N ALA A 81 3.19 5.55 16.84
CA ALA A 81 2.24 6.38 16.10
C ALA A 81 2.83 6.88 14.78
N ILE A 82 4.08 7.35 14.79
CA ILE A 82 4.80 7.78 13.58
C ILE A 82 5.03 6.59 12.64
N ALA A 83 5.47 5.46 13.19
CA ALA A 83 5.62 4.23 12.42
C ALA A 83 4.30 3.76 11.82
N ALA A 84 3.20 3.81 12.57
CA ALA A 84 1.87 3.48 12.10
C ALA A 84 1.41 4.42 10.98
N ILE A 85 1.70 5.73 11.06
CA ILE A 85 1.44 6.68 9.96
C ILE A 85 2.22 6.31 8.70
N PHE A 86 3.50 5.97 8.84
CA PHE A 86 4.32 5.55 7.70
C PHE A 86 3.96 4.15 7.16
N LEU A 87 3.57 3.21 8.02
CA LEU A 87 3.05 1.89 7.64
C LEU A 87 1.68 2.01 6.97
N PHE A 88 0.84 2.93 7.42
CA PHE A 88 -0.44 3.22 6.80
C PHE A 88 -0.25 3.88 5.43
N ALA A 89 0.69 4.83 5.32
CA ALA A 89 1.15 5.37 4.04
C ALA A 89 1.71 4.24 3.15
N TYR A 90 2.48 3.31 3.71
CA TYR A 90 2.99 2.14 2.99
C TYR A 90 1.88 1.20 2.50
N PHE A 91 0.87 0.87 3.31
CA PHE A 91 -0.25 0.02 2.88
C PHE A 91 -1.11 0.71 1.82
N LEU A 92 -1.32 2.03 1.92
CA LEU A 92 -1.96 2.84 0.89
C LEU A 92 -1.16 2.81 -0.42
N TYR A 93 0.17 2.88 -0.38
CA TYR A 93 0.98 2.94 -1.59
C TYR A 93 1.36 1.56 -2.18
N ARG A 94 1.72 0.55 -1.38
CA ARG A 94 2.12 -0.80 -1.87
C ARG A 94 0.94 -1.69 -2.22
N GLY A 95 -0.17 -1.57 -1.48
CA GLY A 95 -1.36 -2.40 -1.68
C GLY A 95 -2.29 -1.87 -2.77
N LYS A 96 -2.34 -0.54 -2.96
CA LYS A 96 -3.23 0.09 -3.94
C LYS A 96 -2.50 0.69 -5.13
N GLY A 97 -1.31 1.27 -4.99
CA GLY A 97 -0.65 2.00 -6.09
C GLY A 97 -0.33 1.11 -7.30
N PRO A 98 0.65 0.20 -7.22
CA PRO A 98 0.99 -0.70 -8.32
C PRO A 98 -0.16 -1.60 -8.77
N VAL A 99 -0.98 -2.07 -7.82
CA VAL A 99 -2.13 -2.94 -8.08
C VAL A 99 -3.24 -2.20 -8.84
N ALA A 100 -3.59 -0.99 -8.40
CA ALA A 100 -4.56 -0.16 -9.09
C ALA A 100 -4.00 0.34 -10.42
N ILE A 101 -2.71 0.67 -10.52
CA ILE A 101 -2.08 1.02 -11.80
C ILE A 101 -2.11 -0.18 -12.76
N ALA A 102 -1.78 -1.38 -12.31
CA ALA A 102 -1.86 -2.59 -13.12
C ALA A 102 -3.29 -2.85 -13.58
N MET A 103 -4.26 -2.82 -12.67
CA MET A 103 -5.69 -2.97 -12.97
C MET A 103 -6.20 -1.89 -13.95
N MET A 104 -5.82 -0.63 -13.74
CA MET A 104 -6.17 0.48 -14.64
C MET A 104 -5.50 0.35 -16.02
N ASN A 105 -4.39 -0.39 -16.12
CA ASN A 105 -3.77 -0.72 -17.39
C ASN A 105 -4.41 -1.92 -18.09
N CYS A 106 -5.16 -2.76 -17.37
CA CYS A 106 -5.93 -3.88 -17.93
C CYS A 106 -7.30 -3.47 -18.47
N VAL A 107 -7.73 -2.23 -18.27
CA VAL A 107 -9.02 -1.71 -18.74
C VAL A 107 -8.87 -0.42 -19.54
N ASP A 108 -9.84 -0.15 -20.39
CA ASP A 108 -9.89 1.10 -21.15
C ASP A 108 -9.98 2.32 -20.23
N LYS A 109 -9.46 3.46 -20.70
CA LYS A 109 -9.34 4.69 -19.90
C LYS A 109 -10.66 5.15 -19.30
N GLU A 110 -11.76 4.94 -20.02
CA GLU A 110 -13.12 5.30 -19.62
C GLU A 110 -13.67 4.41 -18.48
N MET A 111 -13.17 3.17 -18.40
CA MET A 111 -13.61 2.15 -17.43
C MET A 111 -12.75 2.12 -16.16
N ARG A 112 -11.62 2.83 -16.13
CA ARG A 112 -10.69 2.86 -14.97
C ARG A 112 -11.36 3.26 -13.66
N GLY A 113 -12.28 4.23 -13.72
CA GLY A 113 -13.03 4.67 -12.54
C GLY A 113 -13.89 3.55 -11.95
N GLN A 114 -14.59 2.82 -12.82
CA GLN A 114 -15.45 1.70 -12.42
C GLN A 114 -14.63 0.51 -11.91
N ALA A 115 -13.55 0.15 -12.60
CA ALA A 115 -12.64 -0.90 -12.17
C ALA A 115 -12.08 -0.63 -10.76
N ASN A 116 -11.64 0.61 -10.51
CA ASN A 116 -11.13 1.01 -9.21
C ASN A 116 -12.24 1.02 -8.13
N ALA A 117 -13.46 1.44 -8.47
CA ALA A 117 -14.60 1.42 -7.55
C ALA A 117 -14.97 -0.02 -7.14
N VAL A 118 -15.01 -0.95 -8.09
CA VAL A 118 -15.27 -2.38 -7.83
C VAL A 118 -14.17 -2.97 -6.93
N ALA A 119 -12.90 -2.65 -7.20
CA ALA A 119 -11.81 -3.11 -6.35
C ALA A 119 -11.89 -2.58 -4.91
N ILE A 120 -12.21 -1.29 -4.74
CA ILE A 120 -12.41 -0.67 -3.43
C ILE A 120 -13.59 -1.31 -2.70
N PHE A 121 -14.69 -1.57 -3.41
CA PHE A 121 -15.86 -2.24 -2.85
C PHE A 121 -15.53 -3.62 -2.29
N PHE A 122 -14.86 -4.48 -3.07
CA PHE A 122 -14.47 -5.81 -2.61
C PHE A 122 -13.47 -5.76 -1.44
N MET A 123 -12.53 -4.81 -1.47
CA MET A 123 -11.58 -4.61 -0.39
C MET A 123 -12.27 -4.24 0.93
N HIS A 124 -13.26 -3.35 0.90
CA HIS A 124 -14.00 -3.01 2.10
C HIS A 124 -14.95 -4.12 2.53
N MET A 125 -15.63 -4.77 1.59
CA MET A 125 -16.59 -5.84 1.87
C MET A 125 -15.94 -7.06 2.52
N PHE A 126 -14.76 -7.48 2.04
CA PHE A 126 -14.10 -8.71 2.50
C PHE A 126 -12.86 -8.47 3.36
N GLY A 127 -12.29 -7.27 3.32
CA GLY A 127 -11.13 -6.90 4.14
C GLY A 127 -11.54 -6.04 5.30
N ASP A 128 -11.62 -4.72 5.07
CA ASP A 128 -11.64 -3.72 6.14
C ASP A 128 -12.85 -3.83 7.08
N PHE A 129 -14.03 -4.21 6.55
CA PHE A 129 -15.25 -4.31 7.34
C PHE A 129 -15.32 -5.58 8.21
N PRO A 130 -15.14 -6.80 7.67
CA PRO A 130 -15.23 -8.00 8.49
C PRO A 130 -13.98 -8.28 9.31
N ALA A 131 -12.79 -7.81 8.90
CA ALA A 131 -11.53 -8.18 9.57
C ALA A 131 -11.50 -7.86 11.07
N PRO A 132 -11.93 -6.67 11.55
CA PRO A 132 -11.92 -6.38 12.99
C PRO A 132 -12.77 -7.36 13.81
N PHE A 133 -13.92 -7.78 13.26
CA PHE A 133 -14.80 -8.75 13.92
C PHE A 133 -14.13 -10.13 14.04
N PHE A 134 -13.56 -10.63 12.95
CA PHE A 134 -12.85 -11.93 12.97
C PHE A 134 -11.61 -11.91 13.86
N ILE A 135 -10.84 -10.83 13.83
CA ILE A 135 -9.64 -10.67 14.68
C ILE A 135 -10.05 -10.63 16.15
N GLY A 136 -11.08 -9.86 16.50
CA GLY A 136 -11.62 -9.80 17.86
C GLY A 136 -12.07 -11.18 18.34
N PHE A 137 -12.85 -11.89 17.53
CA PHE A 137 -13.29 -13.26 17.84
C PHE A 137 -12.12 -14.22 18.08
N LEU A 138 -11.05 -14.14 17.28
CA LEU A 138 -9.85 -14.97 17.45
C LEU A 138 -9.11 -14.65 18.76
N PHE A 139 -9.02 -13.37 19.13
CA PHE A 139 -8.41 -12.94 20.38
C PHE A 139 -9.20 -13.43 21.60
N ASP A 140 -10.54 -13.36 21.53
CA ASP A 140 -11.43 -13.74 22.63
C ASP A 140 -11.53 -15.27 22.80
N THR A 141 -11.50 -16.02 21.70
CA THR A 141 -11.73 -17.48 21.72
C THR A 141 -10.47 -18.28 22.02
N PHE A 142 -9.31 -17.87 21.49
CA PHE A 142 -8.09 -18.66 21.57
C PHE A 142 -7.04 -18.00 22.45
N SER A 143 -6.46 -16.90 21.96
CA SER A 143 -5.53 -16.03 22.70
C SER A 143 -5.04 -14.93 21.76
N ILE A 144 -4.51 -13.85 22.35
CA ILE A 144 -3.83 -12.77 21.61
C ILE A 144 -2.69 -13.34 20.73
N TYR A 145 -1.90 -14.28 21.26
CA TYR A 145 -0.78 -14.87 20.53
C TYR A 145 -1.23 -15.58 19.24
N VAL A 146 -2.30 -16.39 19.32
CA VAL A 146 -2.85 -17.11 18.18
C VAL A 146 -3.42 -16.14 17.14
N GLY A 147 -4.18 -15.12 17.56
CA GLY A 147 -4.73 -14.15 16.60
C GLY A 147 -3.63 -13.33 15.91
N VAL A 148 -2.55 -12.98 16.61
CA VAL A 148 -1.39 -12.30 16.02
C VAL A 148 -0.68 -13.21 15.00
N LEU A 149 -0.51 -14.50 15.30
CA LEU A 149 0.03 -15.47 14.34
C LEU A 149 -0.83 -15.59 13.08
N VAL A 150 -2.16 -15.62 13.22
CA VAL A 150 -3.08 -15.64 12.08
C VAL A 150 -2.91 -14.38 11.23
N LEU A 151 -2.78 -13.21 11.86
CA LEU A 151 -2.53 -11.96 11.13
C LEU A 151 -1.21 -11.97 10.35
N PHE A 152 -0.14 -12.49 10.93
CA PHE A 152 1.12 -12.65 10.21
C PHE A 152 1.04 -13.69 9.10
N SER A 153 0.29 -14.78 9.30
CA SER A 153 0.09 -15.82 8.28
C SER A 153 -0.63 -15.28 7.03
N TRP A 154 -1.48 -14.25 7.20
CA TRP A 154 -2.14 -13.56 6.09
C TRP A 154 -1.16 -12.91 5.11
N LEU A 155 0.01 -12.43 5.60
CA LEU A 155 1.07 -11.93 4.72
C LEU A 155 1.65 -13.04 3.85
N GLY A 156 1.83 -14.24 4.42
CA GLY A 156 2.27 -15.42 3.67
C GLY A 156 1.27 -15.78 2.56
N PHE A 157 -0.03 -15.77 2.88
CA PHE A 157 -1.09 -15.98 1.89
C PHE A 157 -1.04 -14.94 0.77
N ALA A 158 -0.86 -13.66 1.12
CA ALA A 158 -0.73 -12.59 0.12
C ALA A 158 0.46 -12.83 -0.82
N VAL A 159 1.64 -13.19 -0.28
CA VAL A 159 2.84 -13.49 -1.10
C VAL A 159 2.58 -14.65 -2.07
N ILE A 160 1.91 -15.72 -1.61
CA ILE A 160 1.57 -16.87 -2.45
C ILE A 160 0.63 -16.45 -3.59
N MET A 161 -0.45 -15.72 -3.27
CA MET A 161 -1.41 -15.28 -4.28
C MET A 161 -0.79 -14.33 -5.30
N TRP A 162 0.09 -13.43 -4.86
CA TRP A 162 0.87 -12.58 -5.77
C TRP A 162 1.80 -13.38 -6.67
N GLY A 163 2.49 -14.38 -6.12
CA GLY A 163 3.33 -15.29 -6.90
C GLY A 163 2.54 -16.06 -7.96
N ILE A 164 1.35 -16.56 -7.60
CA ILE A 164 0.45 -17.23 -8.56
C ILE A 164 0.00 -16.25 -9.65
N SER A 165 -0.45 -15.06 -9.26
CA SER A 165 -0.89 -14.02 -10.20
C SER A 165 0.21 -13.64 -11.19
N TRP A 166 1.45 -13.49 -10.72
CA TRP A 166 2.61 -13.22 -11.57
C TRP A 166 2.86 -14.35 -12.56
N ASN A 167 2.89 -15.60 -12.08
CA ASN A 167 3.14 -16.76 -12.93
C ASN A 167 2.06 -16.95 -14.00
N ILE A 168 0.81 -16.66 -13.68
CA ILE A 168 -0.29 -16.67 -14.66
C ILE A 168 -0.10 -15.52 -15.65
N SER A 169 0.18 -14.31 -15.17
CA SER A 169 0.36 -13.13 -16.02
C SER A 169 1.48 -13.31 -17.05
N VAL A 170 2.60 -13.94 -16.69
CA VAL A 170 3.74 -14.16 -17.60
C VAL A 170 3.49 -15.31 -18.59
N ARG A 171 2.57 -16.24 -18.29
CA ARG A 171 2.29 -17.40 -19.15
C ARG A 171 1.20 -17.15 -20.20
N TYR A 172 0.27 -16.23 -19.93
CA TYR A 172 -0.94 -16.06 -20.73
C TYR A 172 -1.07 -14.66 -21.37
N ILE A 173 -0.10 -13.77 -21.14
CA ILE A 173 0.04 -12.44 -21.79
C ILE A 173 1.38 -12.44 -22.52
#